data_AF-A0AAV0I7J4-F1
#
_entry.id   AF-A0AAV0I7J4-F1
#
_cell.length_a   1.000
_cell.length_b   1.000
_cell.length_c   1.000
_cell.angle_alpha   90.00
_cell.angle_beta   90.00
_cell.angle_gamma   90.00
#
_symmetry.space_group_name_H-M   'P 1'
#
loop_
_entity.id
_entity.type
_entity.pdbx_description
1 polymer ?
#
loop_
_entity_poly.entity_id
_entity_poly.type
_entity_poly.pdbx_seq_one_letter_code
_entity_poly.pdbx_strand_id
1 'polypeptide(L)'
;MHTSKFCLNPAGDTPSACRLFDAIVSLCVPVIVSDSIELPFEDVIDYKKIAIFVGTKASLRPGYLASLLRGVSTERILEFQKELKQVYVTMLLTMSLKRSSNLSPICLLICLNWERLG
;
A
#
# COMPACT_ATOMS: atom_id res chain seq x y z
N MET A 1 -7.53 2.55 -14.46
CA MET A 1 -7.99 1.82 -13.27
C MET A 1 -8.14 2.79 -12.09
N HIS A 2 -8.94 3.87 -12.24
CA HIS A 2 -8.90 5.05 -11.35
C HIS A 2 -10.16 5.28 -10.51
N THR A 3 -11.12 4.35 -10.53
CA THR A 3 -12.39 4.49 -9.81
C THR A 3 -12.55 3.52 -8.64
N SER A 4 -11.61 2.58 -8.47
CA SER A 4 -11.66 1.64 -7.36
C SER A 4 -11.27 2.32 -6.06
N LYS A 5 -12.07 2.11 -5.01
CA LYS A 5 -11.77 2.61 -3.65
C LYS A 5 -10.77 1.71 -2.93
N PHE A 6 -10.70 0.43 -3.31
CA PHE A 6 -9.91 -0.60 -2.65
C PHE A 6 -9.04 -1.38 -3.64
N CYS A 7 -7.81 -1.69 -3.26
CA CYS A 7 -6.84 -2.41 -4.08
C CYS A 7 -6.33 -3.62 -3.31
N LEU A 8 -6.69 -4.82 -3.77
CA LEU A 8 -6.33 -6.07 -3.10
C LEU A 8 -4.83 -6.37 -3.28
N ASN A 9 -4.14 -6.55 -2.17
CA ASN A 9 -2.71 -6.81 -2.06
C ASN A 9 -2.50 -8.09 -1.23
N PRO A 10 -2.72 -9.28 -1.81
CA PRO A 10 -2.31 -10.52 -1.16
C PRO A 10 -0.78 -10.58 -1.07
N ALA A 11 -0.26 -11.12 0.02
CA ALA A 11 1.17 -11.37 0.15
C ALA A 11 1.67 -12.24 -1.02
N GLY A 12 2.76 -11.80 -1.63
CA GLY A 12 3.55 -12.60 -2.56
C GLY A 12 4.97 -12.80 -2.02
N ASP A 13 5.85 -13.36 -2.84
CA ASP A 13 7.22 -13.71 -2.41
C ASP A 13 8.13 -12.51 -2.12
N THR A 14 7.73 -11.29 -2.49
CA THR A 14 8.45 -10.05 -2.16
C THR A 14 7.49 -8.94 -1.71
N PRO A 15 7.74 -8.28 -0.57
CA PRO A 15 6.91 -7.19 -0.05
C PRO A 15 6.99 -5.89 -0.86
N SER A 16 7.90 -5.84 -1.85
CA SER A 16 8.13 -4.71 -2.77
C SER A 16 7.21 -4.71 -3.99
N ALA A 17 6.22 -5.60 -4.04
CA ALA A 17 5.37 -5.79 -5.22
C ALA A 17 4.77 -4.45 -5.68
N CYS A 18 4.93 -4.11 -6.97
CA CYS A 18 4.48 -2.86 -7.59
C CYS A 18 3.02 -2.51 -7.24
N ARG A 19 2.19 -3.53 -6.98
CA ARG A 19 0.77 -3.40 -6.62
C ARG A 19 0.50 -2.53 -5.38
N LEU A 20 1.39 -2.54 -4.38
CA LEU A 20 1.23 -1.69 -3.20
C LEU A 20 1.51 -0.23 -3.54
N PHE A 21 2.57 0.03 -4.31
CA PHE A 21 2.92 1.37 -4.77
C PHE A 21 1.88 1.93 -5.75
N ASP A 22 1.41 1.12 -6.70
CA ASP A 22 0.34 1.49 -7.63
C ASP A 22 -0.95 1.89 -6.89
N ALA A 23 -1.26 1.18 -5.79
CA ALA A 23 -2.39 1.51 -4.93
C ALA A 23 -2.19 2.86 -4.22
N ILE A 24 -0.98 3.13 -3.71
CA ILE A 24 -0.64 4.40 -3.06
C ILE A 24 -0.73 5.57 -4.05
N VAL A 25 -0.12 5.44 -5.24
CA VAL A 25 -0.16 6.47 -6.30
C VAL A 25 -1.59 6.76 -6.74
N SER A 26 -2.40 5.70 -6.84
CA SER A 26 -3.81 5.83 -7.26
C SER A 26 -4.74 6.30 -6.14
N LEU A 27 -4.23 6.54 -4.92
CA LEU A 27 -5.03 6.82 -3.71
C LEU A 27 -6.13 5.77 -3.47
N CYS A 28 -5.81 4.53 -3.82
CA CYS A 28 -6.67 3.37 -3.66
C CYS A 28 -6.29 2.67 -2.35
N VAL A 29 -7.25 2.47 -1.44
CA VAL A 29 -6.97 1.90 -0.11
C VAL A 29 -6.45 0.46 -0.26
N PRO A 30 -5.19 0.17 0.12
CA PRO A 30 -4.65 -1.18 0.04
C PRO A 30 -5.38 -2.11 1.01
N VAL A 31 -5.77 -3.28 0.52
CA VAL A 31 -6.32 -4.38 1.33
C VAL A 31 -5.27 -5.47 1.37
N ILE A 32 -4.49 -5.49 2.45
CA ILE A 32 -3.35 -6.38 2.64
C ILE A 32 -3.87 -7.71 3.19
N VAL A 33 -3.69 -8.78 2.41
CA VAL A 33 -4.07 -10.12 2.82
C VAL A 33 -2.82 -10.91 3.18
N SER A 34 -2.53 -11.02 4.47
CA SER A 34 -1.42 -11.81 5.00
C SER A 34 -1.59 -12.05 6.50
N ASP A 35 -1.06 -13.17 6.99
CA ASP A 35 -0.90 -13.43 8.43
C ASP A 35 0.45 -12.92 8.97
N SER A 36 1.45 -12.79 8.09
CA SER A 36 2.78 -12.25 8.39
C SER A 36 3.34 -11.59 7.13
N ILE A 37 3.54 -10.28 7.16
CA ILE A 37 4.14 -9.53 6.06
C ILE A 37 5.01 -8.41 6.64
N GLU A 38 6.24 -8.30 6.14
CA GLU A 38 7.09 -7.13 6.38
C GLU A 38 6.75 -6.10 5.31
N LEU A 39 6.49 -4.86 5.69
CA LEU A 39 6.11 -3.82 4.73
C LEU A 39 7.26 -2.86 4.47
N PRO A 40 7.40 -2.34 3.23
CA PRO A 40 8.49 -1.43 2.93
C PRO A 40 8.32 -0.15 3.76
N PHE A 41 9.41 0.28 4.41
CA PHE A 41 9.44 1.47 5.25
C PHE A 41 8.46 1.45 6.42
N GLU A 42 8.20 0.29 7.01
CA GLU A 42 7.31 0.16 8.19
C GLU A 42 7.78 0.95 9.42
N ASP A 43 9.06 1.35 9.46
CA ASP A 43 9.66 2.25 10.46
C ASP A 43 9.24 3.72 10.25
N VAL A 44 8.87 4.10 9.03
CA VAL A 44 8.49 5.46 8.65
C VAL A 44 6.98 5.58 8.38
N ILE A 45 6.37 4.54 7.82
CA ILE A 45 4.99 4.53 7.35
C ILE A 45 4.14 3.66 8.28
N ASP A 46 3.19 4.30 8.95
CA ASP A 46 2.17 3.58 9.72
C ASP A 46 1.07 3.04 8.79
N TYR A 47 1.27 1.80 8.33
CA TYR A 47 0.32 1.14 7.42
C TYR A 47 -1.08 0.95 8.01
N LYS A 48 -1.25 0.99 9.34
CA LYS A 48 -2.58 0.90 9.96
C LYS A 48 -3.46 2.11 9.64
N LYS A 49 -2.83 3.24 9.26
CA LYS A 49 -3.52 4.47 8.87
C LYS A 49 -3.86 4.55 7.39
N ILE A 50 -3.27 3.70 6.55
CA ILE A 50 -3.44 3.76 5.09
C ILE A 50 -4.02 2.49 4.49
N ALA A 51 -3.99 1.35 5.19
CA ALA A 51 -4.38 0.05 4.67
C ALA A 51 -5.33 -0.73 5.61
N ILE A 52 -6.06 -1.68 5.02
CA ILE A 52 -6.89 -2.65 5.73
C ILE A 52 -6.16 -3.99 5.74
N PHE A 53 -5.98 -4.59 6.91
CA PHE A 53 -5.34 -5.89 7.06
C PHE A 53 -6.38 -7.00 7.21
N VAL A 54 -6.18 -8.09 6.49
CA VAL A 54 -7.05 -9.27 6.51
C VAL A 54 -6.20 -10.52 6.60
N GLY A 55 -6.46 -11.35 7.62
CA GLY A 55 -5.78 -12.65 7.75
C GLY A 55 -6.16 -13.61 6.61
N THR A 56 -5.23 -14.46 6.21
CA THR A 56 -5.36 -15.35 5.04
C THR A 56 -6.54 -16.29 5.18
N LYS A 57 -6.71 -16.91 6.36
CA LYS A 57 -7.86 -17.80 6.61
C LYS A 57 -9.20 -17.08 6.50
N ALA A 58 -9.26 -15.83 6.93
CA ALA A 58 -10.48 -15.03 6.88
C ALA A 58 -10.83 -14.63 5.44
N SER A 59 -9.83 -14.28 4.62
CA SER A 59 -10.01 -13.85 3.24
C SER A 59 -10.51 -14.97 2.31
N LEU A 60 -10.15 -16.23 2.62
CA LEU A 60 -10.60 -17.41 1.88
C LEU A 60 -12.08 -17.76 2.10
N ARG A 61 -12.73 -17.21 3.13
CA ARG A 61 -14.15 -17.46 3.38
C ARG A 61 -14.99 -16.76 2.30
N PRO A 62 -15.83 -17.50 1.55
CA PRO A 62 -16.65 -16.90 0.49
C PRO A 62 -17.48 -15.72 1.01
N GLY A 63 -17.42 -14.60 0.28
CA GLY A 63 -18.18 -13.39 0.61
C GLY A 63 -17.61 -12.53 1.75
N TYR A 64 -16.63 -13.01 2.52
CA TYR A 64 -16.08 -12.27 3.67
C TYR A 64 -15.47 -10.93 3.26
N LEU A 65 -14.54 -10.92 2.29
CA LEU A 65 -13.90 -9.69 1.80
C LEU A 65 -14.93 -8.69 1.26
N ALA A 66 -15.89 -9.15 0.45
CA ALA A 66 -16.91 -8.27 -0.11
C ALA A 66 -17.83 -7.69 0.97
N SER A 67 -18.12 -8.44 2.04
CA SER A 67 -18.89 -7.94 3.19
C SER A 67 -18.10 -6.92 3.99
N LEU A 68 -16.83 -7.21 4.29
CA LEU A 68 -15.93 -6.34 5.02
C LEU A 68 -15.79 -4.99 4.31
N LEU A 69 -15.44 -5.00 3.01
CA LEU A 69 -15.16 -3.78 2.25
C LEU A 69 -16.42 -2.94 2.00
N ARG A 70 -17.59 -3.57 1.87
CA ARG A 70 -18.88 -2.84 1.79
C ARG A 70 -19.29 -2.23 3.12
N GLY A 71 -18.80 -2.77 4.25
CA GLY A 71 -19.05 -2.23 5.58
C GLY A 71 -18.17 -1.04 5.96
N VAL A 72 -17.13 -0.72 5.17
CA VAL A 72 -16.28 0.45 5.43
C VAL A 72 -17.02 1.73 5.04
N SER A 73 -17.17 2.65 5.99
CA SER A 73 -17.87 3.91 5.75
C SER A 73 -17.08 4.82 4.79
N THR A 74 -17.79 5.72 4.11
CA THR A 74 -17.17 6.67 3.18
C THR A 74 -16.19 7.60 3.90
N GLU A 75 -16.52 8.01 5.13
CA GLU A 75 -15.68 8.86 5.98
C GLU A 75 -14.35 8.17 6.26
N ARG A 76 -14.40 6.88 6.61
CA ARG A 76 -13.20 6.10 6.86
C ARG A 76 -12.35 5.92 5.61
N ILE A 77 -12.97 5.76 4.44
CA ILE A 77 -12.24 5.72 3.16
C ILE A 77 -11.55 7.05 2.89
N LEU A 78 -12.21 8.19 3.11
CA LEU A 78 -11.63 9.51 2.94
C LEU A 78 -10.46 9.76 3.90
N GLU A 79 -10.55 9.27 5.13
CA GLU A 79 -9.43 9.29 6.09
C GLU A 79 -8.23 8.51 5.54
N PHE A 80 -8.42 7.27 5.08
CA PHE A 80 -7.36 6.48 4.46
C PHE A 80 -6.74 7.22 3.26
N GLN A 81 -7.55 7.82 2.39
CA GLN A 81 -7.08 8.54 1.21
C GLN A 81 -6.30 9.82 1.57
N LYS A 82 -6.70 10.50 2.64
CA LYS A 82 -5.97 11.67 3.17
C LYS A 82 -4.58 11.26 3.66
N GLU A 83 -4.48 10.18 4.42
CA GLU A 83 -3.21 9.64 4.91
C GLU A 83 -2.34 9.12 3.76
N LEU A 84 -2.93 8.40 2.78
CA LEU A 84 -2.24 7.95 1.57
C LEU A 84 -1.61 9.10 0.80
N LYS A 85 -2.28 10.25 0.71
CA LYS A 85 -1.71 11.44 0.07
C LYS A 85 -0.48 11.97 0.79
N GLN A 86 -0.44 11.91 2.13
CA GLN A 86 0.74 12.31 2.91
C GLN A 86 1.91 11.33 2.70
N VAL A 87 1.60 10.03 2.67
CA VAL A 87 2.60 8.99 2.38
C VAL A 87 3.15 9.14 0.96
N TYR A 88 2.30 9.38 -0.04
CA TYR A 88 2.70 9.66 -1.41
C TYR A 88 3.69 10.82 -1.51
N VAL A 89 3.39 11.96 -0.87
CA VAL A 89 4.28 13.12 -0.83
C VAL A 89 5.60 12.79 -0.10
N THR A 90 5.52 12.10 1.03
CA THR A 90 6.70 11.65 1.78
C THR A 90 7.60 10.73 0.94
N MET A 91 7.01 9.78 0.20
CA MET A 91 7.71 8.88 -0.70
C MET A 91 8.39 9.67 -1.84
N LEU A 92 7.70 10.62 -2.47
CA LEU A 92 8.29 11.48 -3.51
C LEU A 92 9.50 12.30 -3.02
N LEU A 93 9.39 12.87 -1.82
CA LEU A 93 10.46 13.66 -1.22
C LEU A 93 11.66 12.79 -0.82
N THR A 94 11.43 11.63 -0.21
CA THR A 94 12.51 10.70 0.12
C THR A 94 13.22 10.17 -1.12
N MET A 95 12.51 9.91 -2.21
CA MET A 95 13.13 9.56 -3.49
C MET A 95 13.98 10.69 -4.08
N SER A 96 13.51 11.95 -3.99
CA SER A 96 14.25 13.11 -4.48
C SER A 96 15.51 13.41 -3.66
N LEU A 97 15.49 13.11 -2.36
CA LEU A 97 16.62 13.33 -1.43
C LEU A 97 17.63 12.17 -1.40
N LYS A 98 17.20 10.94 -1.70
CA LYS A 98 18.05 9.73 -1.70
C LYS A 98 18.79 9.48 -3.03
N ARG A 99 19.23 10.55 -3.70
CA ARG A 99 20.22 10.48 -4.80
C ARG A 99 21.65 10.20 -4.30
N SER A 100 21.87 10.19 -2.98
CA SER A 100 23.17 9.91 -2.37
C SER A 100 23.01 9.08 -1.08
N SER A 101 23.76 7.98 -1.00
CA SER A 101 24.01 7.08 0.15
C SER A 101 22.98 6.00 0.53
N ASN A 102 23.43 4.74 0.39
CA ASN A 102 23.02 3.51 1.09
C ASN A 102 21.52 3.22 1.24
N LEU A 103 20.82 3.07 0.12
CA LEU A 103 19.53 2.39 0.12
C LEU A 103 19.72 0.88 0.05
N SER A 104 18.89 0.13 0.75
CA SER A 104 18.80 -1.31 0.55
C SER A 104 18.46 -1.61 -0.93
N PRO A 105 18.88 -2.75 -1.50
CA PRO A 105 18.59 -3.11 -2.89
C PRO A 105 17.09 -3.02 -3.22
N ILE A 106 16.24 -3.30 -2.24
CA ILE A 106 14.78 -3.22 -2.30
C ILE A 106 14.31 -1.77 -2.51
N CYS A 107 14.85 -0.83 -1.74
CA CYS A 107 14.56 0.59 -1.91
C CYS A 107 14.99 1.13 -3.27
N LEU A 108 16.14 0.68 -3.81
CA LEU A 108 16.59 1.07 -5.14
C LEU A 108 15.66 0.53 -6.23
N LEU A 109 15.17 -0.70 -6.07
CA LEU A 109 14.21 -1.32 -7.00
C LEU A 109 12.85 -0.60 -6.99
N ILE A 110 12.40 -0.15 -5.82
CA ILE A 110 11.20 0.69 -5.67
C ILE A 110 11.40 2.04 -6.35
N CYS A 111 12.53 2.71 -6.13
CA CYS A 111 12.86 3.97 -6.82
C CYS A 111 12.91 3.81 -8.35
N LEU A 112 13.56 2.75 -8.84
CA LEU A 112 13.69 2.47 -10.28
C LEU A 112 12.34 2.11 -10.93
N ASN A 113 11.46 1.39 -10.23
CA ASN A 113 10.11 1.09 -10.72
C ASN A 113 9.21 2.33 -10.71
N TRP A 114 9.41 3.23 -9.74
CA TRP A 114 8.67 4.48 -9.66
C TRP A 114 9.05 5.48 -10.76
N GLU A 115 10.34 5.62 -11.10
CA GLU A 115 10.78 6.46 -12.23
C GLU A 115 10.24 6.00 -13.60
N ARG A 116 9.85 4.73 -13.74
CA ARG A 116 9.23 4.19 -14.98
C ARG A 116 7.72 4.44 -15.09
N LEU A 117 7.05 4.83 -14.00
CA LEU A 117 5.61 5.07 -13.96
C LEU A 117 5.25 6.55 -14.15
N GLY A 118 6.26 7.41 -14.38
CA GLY A 118 6.13 8.83 -14.74
C GLY A 118 6.23 9.07 -16.24
#